data_AF-A0A151T8T3-F1
#
_entry.id   AF-A0A151T8T3-F1
#
_cell.length_a   1.000
_cell.length_b   1.000
_cell.length_c   1.000
_cell.angle_alpha   90.00
_cell.angle_beta   90.00
_cell.angle_gamma   90.00
#
_symmetry.space_group_name_H-M   'P 1'
#
loop_
_entity.id
_entity.type
_entity.pdbx_description
1 polymer ?
#
loop_
_entity_poly.entity_id
_entity_poly.type
_entity_poly.pdbx_seq_one_letter_code
_entity_poly.pdbx_strand_id
1 'polypeptide(L)'
;CIMQMVLFNVAFFGTGNFASIASFEISSVYRFITIFSPFLMAALLIFKLFIPFMLVICAFSAITKLNQVPRLGCYFLVILFSDVMTIHFFFLVRNTGSWMEIGNSISHFGIMSAQVVFVLLLFALTNTYTKDIHCNSEVPSIRKAN
;
A
#
# COMPACT_ATOMS: atom_id res chain seq x y z
N CYS A 1 -8.01 8.54 5.51
CA CYS A 1 -7.19 7.76 6.46
C CYS A 1 -7.71 6.33 6.68
N ILE A 2 -8.81 6.14 7.41
CA ILE A 2 -9.28 4.81 7.81
C ILE A 2 -9.54 3.92 6.60
N MET A 3 -10.22 4.43 5.58
CA MET A 3 -10.46 3.70 4.33
C MET A 3 -9.15 3.23 3.66
N GLN A 4 -8.10 4.06 3.65
CA GLN A 4 -6.79 3.69 3.09
C GLN A 4 -6.16 2.52 3.87
N MET A 5 -6.22 2.57 5.20
CA MET A 5 -5.71 1.51 6.06
C MET A 5 -6.47 0.20 5.89
N VAL A 6 -7.80 0.28 5.81
CA VAL A 6 -8.64 -0.89 5.58
C VAL A 6 -8.34 -1.49 4.20
N LEU A 7 -8.24 -0.67 3.16
CA LEU A 7 -7.86 -1.14 1.82
C LEU A 7 -6.50 -1.81 1.82
N PHE A 8 -5.49 -1.24 2.47
CA PHE A 8 -4.17 -1.86 2.56
C PHE A 8 -4.22 -3.17 3.36
N ASN A 9 -4.88 -3.18 4.52
CA ASN A 9 -4.98 -4.39 5.33
C ASN A 9 -5.77 -5.50 4.62
N VAL A 10 -6.88 -5.18 3.96
CA VAL A 10 -7.66 -6.14 3.18
C VAL A 10 -6.86 -6.61 1.95
N ALA A 11 -6.12 -5.71 1.31
CA ALA A 11 -5.26 -6.04 0.18
C ALA A 11 -4.12 -7.01 0.53
N PHE A 12 -3.47 -6.83 1.68
CA PHE A 12 -2.30 -7.62 2.06
C PHE A 12 -2.60 -8.80 3.00
N PHE A 13 -3.56 -8.65 3.92
CA PHE A 13 -3.99 -9.72 4.84
C PHE A 13 -5.24 -10.45 4.34
N GLY A 14 -6.17 -9.74 3.70
CA GLY A 14 -7.42 -10.30 3.18
C GLY A 14 -7.25 -11.13 1.90
N THR A 15 -6.23 -10.87 1.08
CA THR A 15 -5.84 -11.77 -0.03
C THR A 15 -5.23 -13.08 0.48
N GLY A 16 -5.04 -13.23 1.79
CA GLY A 16 -4.76 -14.47 2.49
C GLY A 16 -3.28 -14.73 2.67
N ASN A 17 -2.70 -14.21 3.75
CA ASN A 17 -1.36 -14.51 4.28
C ASN A 17 -0.28 -14.69 3.19
N PHE A 18 0.61 -13.73 3.01
CA PHE A 18 1.63 -13.72 1.94
C PHE A 18 2.34 -15.08 1.67
N ALA A 19 2.56 -15.91 2.70
CA ALA A 19 3.05 -17.29 2.58
C ALA A 19 2.06 -18.27 1.89
N SER A 20 0.77 -18.15 2.21
CA SER A 20 -0.35 -18.81 1.53
C SER A 20 -0.56 -18.25 0.13
N ILE A 21 -0.59 -16.93 -0.11
CA ILE A 21 -0.74 -16.36 -1.47
C ILE A 21 0.33 -16.90 -2.44
N ALA A 22 1.59 -16.93 -1.98
CA ALA A 22 2.69 -17.49 -2.77
C ALA A 22 2.47 -18.99 -3.06
N SER A 23 1.93 -19.75 -2.10
CA SER A 23 1.68 -21.20 -2.22
C SER A 23 0.39 -21.57 -2.98
N PHE A 24 -0.65 -20.74 -2.86
CA PHE A 24 -1.99 -20.94 -3.42
C PHE A 24 -1.98 -20.71 -4.93
N GLU A 25 -1.17 -19.74 -5.39
CA GLU A 25 -0.95 -19.53 -6.81
C GLU A 25 -0.02 -20.57 -7.43
N ILE A 26 0.93 -21.17 -6.70
CA ILE A 26 1.74 -22.26 -7.26
C ILE A 26 0.83 -23.40 -7.76
N SER A 27 -0.16 -23.80 -6.96
CA SER A 27 -1.16 -24.80 -7.38
C SER A 27 -2.08 -24.34 -8.53
N SER A 28 -2.31 -23.04 -8.68
CA SER A 28 -3.14 -22.46 -9.75
C SER A 28 -2.36 -22.23 -11.07
N VAL A 29 -1.11 -21.77 -10.96
CA VAL A 29 -0.14 -21.58 -12.05
C VAL A 29 0.24 -22.93 -12.67
N TYR A 30 0.43 -23.98 -11.87
CA TYR A 30 0.62 -25.35 -12.37
C TYR A 30 -0.58 -25.85 -13.20
N ARG A 31 -1.78 -25.27 -13.02
CA ARG A 31 -2.98 -25.61 -13.80
C ARG A 31 -3.04 -24.87 -15.15
N PHE A 32 -2.29 -23.77 -15.30
CA PHE A 32 -2.26 -22.94 -16.51
C PHE A 32 -0.95 -23.06 -17.32
N ILE A 33 0.15 -23.51 -16.72
CA ILE A 33 1.44 -23.66 -17.41
C ILE A 33 1.95 -25.08 -17.19
N THR A 34 1.99 -25.86 -18.27
CA THR A 34 2.48 -27.25 -18.31
C THR A 34 4.01 -27.36 -18.34
N ILE A 35 4.73 -26.25 -18.52
CA ILE A 35 6.20 -26.18 -18.60
C ILE A 35 6.75 -25.35 -17.44
N PHE A 36 7.50 -26.00 -16.54
CA PHE A 36 8.07 -25.36 -15.36
C PHE A 36 9.07 -24.25 -15.75
N SER A 37 8.64 -22.99 -15.69
CA SER A 37 9.48 -21.81 -15.91
C SER A 37 9.50 -20.94 -14.66
N PRO A 38 10.55 -21.05 -13.80
CA PRO A 38 10.59 -20.36 -12.52
C PRO A 38 10.52 -18.83 -12.66
N PHE A 39 11.02 -18.28 -13.78
CA PHE A 39 10.92 -16.86 -14.11
C PHE A 39 9.48 -16.39 -14.35
N LEU A 40 8.66 -17.18 -15.06
CA LEU A 40 7.30 -16.81 -15.40
C LEU A 40 6.39 -16.90 -14.17
N MET A 41 6.60 -17.94 -13.33
CA MET A 41 5.94 -18.07 -12.03
C MET A 41 6.28 -16.88 -11.10
N ALA A 42 7.56 -16.50 -11.01
CA ALA A 42 7.97 -15.33 -10.24
C ALA A 42 7.38 -14.02 -10.79
N ALA A 43 7.34 -13.85 -12.11
CA ALA A 43 6.73 -12.68 -12.74
C ALA A 43 5.23 -12.55 -12.46
N LEU A 44 4.48 -13.67 -12.49
CA LEU A 44 3.04 -13.69 -12.16
C LEU A 44 2.79 -13.35 -10.69
N LEU A 45 3.64 -13.84 -9.78
CA LEU A 45 3.58 -13.47 -8.36
C LEU A 45 3.82 -11.97 -8.14
N ILE A 46 4.82 -11.40 -8.82
CA ILE A 46 5.09 -9.95 -8.78
C ILE A 46 3.90 -9.17 -9.36
N PHE A 47 3.36 -9.59 -10.50
CA PHE A 47 2.22 -8.91 -11.13
C PHE A 47 0.98 -8.93 -10.24
N LYS A 48 0.69 -10.05 -9.57
CA LYS A 48 -0.42 -10.15 -8.61
C LYS A 48 -0.20 -9.25 -7.39
N LEU A 49 1.06 -9.11 -6.95
CA LEU A 49 1.46 -8.19 -5.89
C LEU A 49 1.28 -6.72 -6.29
N PHE A 50 1.34 -6.37 -7.58
CA PHE A 50 1.06 -5.01 -8.07
C PHE A 50 -0.41 -4.57 -7.98
N ILE A 51 -1.36 -5.51 -8.06
CA ILE A 51 -2.81 -5.23 -8.01
C ILE A 51 -3.22 -4.42 -6.77
N PRO A 52 -2.85 -4.82 -5.53
CA PRO A 52 -3.19 -4.05 -4.34
C PRO A 52 -2.52 -2.66 -4.33
N PHE A 53 -1.30 -2.53 -4.84
CA PHE A 53 -0.64 -1.22 -4.96
C PHE A 53 -1.42 -0.28 -5.89
N MET A 54 -1.89 -0.78 -7.03
CA MET A 54 -2.71 -0.01 -7.96
C MET A 54 -4.04 0.43 -7.32
N LEU A 55 -4.71 -0.46 -6.58
CA LEU A 55 -5.94 -0.12 -5.85
C LEU A 55 -5.72 0.99 -4.80
N VAL A 56 -4.63 0.91 -4.05
CA VAL A 56 -4.28 1.90 -3.02
C VAL A 56 -3.98 3.27 -3.65
N ILE A 57 -3.26 3.32 -4.77
CA ILE A 57 -2.99 4.54 -5.54
C ILE A 57 -4.29 5.15 -6.08
N CYS A 58 -5.14 4.34 -6.72
CA CYS A 58 -6.43 4.79 -7.25
C CYS A 58 -7.34 5.34 -6.16
N ALA A 59 -7.46 4.62 -5.03
CA ALA A 59 -8.24 5.06 -3.89
C ALA A 59 -7.69 6.36 -3.28
N PHE A 60 -6.37 6.48 -3.13
CA PHE A 60 -5.73 7.70 -2.63
C PHE A 60 -5.99 8.90 -3.55
N SER A 61 -5.86 8.70 -4.87
CA SER A 61 -6.14 9.73 -5.88
C SER A 61 -7.61 10.16 -5.84
N ALA A 62 -8.54 9.21 -5.70
CA ALA A 62 -9.97 9.48 -5.55
C ALA A 62 -10.28 10.27 -4.26
N ILE A 63 -9.74 9.86 -3.11
CA ILE A 63 -9.93 10.55 -1.82
C ILE A 63 -9.40 11.98 -1.89
N THR A 64 -8.24 12.17 -2.50
CA THR A 64 -7.60 13.48 -2.65
C THR A 64 -8.43 14.41 -3.52
N LYS A 65 -9.01 13.89 -4.61
CA LYS A 65 -9.92 14.65 -5.49
C LYS A 65 -11.26 14.94 -4.82
N LEU A 66 -11.81 13.98 -4.09
CA LEU A 66 -13.18 14.07 -3.53
C LEU A 66 -13.26 15.00 -2.31
N ASN A 67 -12.25 14.97 -1.43
CA ASN A 67 -12.37 15.66 -0.14
C ASN A 67 -11.78 17.07 -0.10
N GLN A 68 -11.02 17.52 -1.11
CA GLN A 68 -10.28 18.81 -1.13
C GLN A 68 -9.58 19.17 0.19
N VAL A 69 -9.23 18.18 1.01
CA VAL A 69 -8.67 18.37 2.35
C VAL A 69 -7.17 18.62 2.28
N PRO A 70 -6.60 19.28 3.31
CA PRO A 70 -5.16 19.42 3.43
C PRO A 70 -4.48 18.04 3.44
N ARG A 71 -3.82 17.72 2.32
CA ARG A 71 -3.17 16.42 2.06
C ARG A 71 -2.20 16.03 3.17
N LEU A 72 -1.47 17.01 3.71
CA LEU A 72 -0.46 16.82 4.75
C LEU A 72 -1.03 16.13 6.00
N GLY A 73 -2.16 16.61 6.53
CA GLY A 73 -2.77 16.06 7.75
C GLY A 73 -3.31 14.65 7.57
N CYS A 74 -3.83 14.34 6.37
CA CYS A 74 -4.29 12.99 6.03
C CYS A 74 -3.11 12.00 6.01
N TYR A 75 -1.98 12.39 5.42
CA TYR A 75 -0.76 11.58 5.43
C TYR A 75 -0.18 11.39 6.83
N PHE A 76 -0.09 12.45 7.63
CA PHE A 76 0.40 12.36 9.00
C PHE A 76 -0.43 11.39 9.85
N LEU A 77 -1.77 11.45 9.75
CA LEU A 77 -2.64 10.50 10.44
C LEU A 77 -2.40 9.06 9.96
N VAL A 78 -2.28 8.82 8.65
CA VAL A 78 -2.03 7.46 8.13
C VAL A 78 -0.68 6.92 8.59
N ILE A 79 0.37 7.75 8.62
CA ILE A 79 1.69 7.35 9.10
C ILE A 79 1.62 6.99 10.58
N LEU A 80 1.02 7.86 11.41
CA LEU A 80 0.97 7.66 12.86
C LEU A 80 0.20 6.40 13.26
N PHE A 81 -0.94 6.13 12.63
CA PHE A 81 -1.66 4.87 12.85
C PHE A 81 -0.88 3.65 12.31
N SER A 82 -0.09 3.79 11.24
CA SER A 82 0.68 2.67 10.66
C SER A 82 1.86 2.32 11.56
N ASP A 83 2.49 3.31 12.18
CA ASP A 83 3.54 3.11 13.18
C ASP A 83 2.98 2.38 14.42
N VAL A 84 1.80 2.78 14.92
CA VAL A 84 1.14 2.09 16.03
C VAL A 84 0.87 0.62 15.69
N MET A 85 0.35 0.34 14.48
CA MET A 85 0.11 -1.04 14.02
C MET A 85 1.43 -1.82 13.86
N THR A 86 2.48 -1.18 13.36
CA THR A 86 3.81 -1.81 13.20
C THR A 86 4.41 -2.17 14.55
N ILE A 87 4.31 -1.28 15.55
CA ILE A 87 4.75 -1.56 16.92
C ILE A 87 3.90 -2.69 17.53
N HIS A 88 2.58 -2.69 17.32
CA HIS A 88 1.72 -3.76 17.78
C HIS A 88 2.15 -5.12 17.20
N PHE A 89 2.41 -5.20 15.89
CA PHE A 89 2.91 -6.42 15.26
C PHE A 89 4.33 -6.79 15.69
N PHE A 90 5.18 -5.81 15.96
CA PHE A 90 6.52 -6.03 16.51
C PHE A 90 6.47 -6.76 17.87
N PHE A 91 5.58 -6.33 18.76
CA PHE A 91 5.35 -7.01 20.04
C PHE A 91 4.62 -8.36 19.89
N LEU A 92 3.89 -8.54 18.79
CA LEU A 92 3.21 -9.80 18.47
C LEU A 92 4.13 -10.83 17.80
N VAL A 93 5.38 -10.49 17.50
CA VAL A 93 6.39 -11.45 17.00
C VAL A 93 6.63 -12.50 18.08
N ARG A 94 6.15 -13.72 17.81
CA ARG A 94 6.37 -14.87 18.69
C ARG A 94 7.69 -15.53 18.33
N ASN A 95 8.57 -15.64 19.32
CA ASN A 95 9.82 -16.41 19.23
C ASN A 95 9.65 -17.89 19.63
N THR A 96 8.42 -18.31 19.93
CA THR A 96 8.09 -19.66 20.42
C THR A 96 6.93 -20.24 19.60
N GLY A 97 7.15 -21.43 19.02
CA GLY A 97 6.19 -22.09 18.13
C GLY A 97 6.89 -22.91 17.04
N SER A 98 6.12 -23.38 16.06
CA SER A 98 6.67 -24.06 14.89
C SER A 98 7.46 -23.08 14.00
N TRP A 99 8.49 -23.57 13.28
CA TRP A 99 9.26 -22.75 12.33
C TRP A 99 8.38 -22.01 11.30
N MET A 100 7.25 -22.60 10.92
CA MET A 100 6.27 -22.01 10.01
C MET A 100 5.55 -20.81 10.65
N GLU A 101 5.12 -20.92 11.90
CA GLU A 101 4.44 -19.83 12.62
C GLU A 101 5.39 -18.66 12.91
N ILE A 102 6.65 -18.96 13.22
CA ILE A 102 7.70 -17.95 13.41
C ILE A 102 7.89 -17.18 12.10
N GLY A 103 8.09 -17.88 10.97
CA GLY A 103 8.22 -17.28 9.65
C GLY A 103 7.00 -16.46 9.23
N ASN A 104 5.80 -16.91 9.62
CA ASN A 104 4.58 -16.17 9.38
C ASN A 104 4.51 -14.86 10.17
N SER A 105 4.82 -14.89 11.46
CA SER A 105 4.83 -13.68 12.30
C SER A 105 5.84 -12.64 11.79
N ILE A 106 7.01 -13.09 11.32
CA ILE A 106 8.04 -12.23 10.72
C ILE A 106 7.53 -11.62 9.40
N SER A 107 6.83 -12.40 8.58
CA SER A 107 6.25 -11.92 7.31
C SER A 107 5.19 -10.85 7.56
N HIS A 108 4.31 -11.05 8.55
CA HIS A 108 3.30 -10.06 8.96
C HIS A 108 3.94 -8.74 9.40
N PHE A 109 5.02 -8.81 10.19
CA PHE A 109 5.78 -7.62 10.59
C PHE A 109 6.44 -6.94 9.37
N GLY A 110 7.06 -7.71 8.47
CA GLY A 110 7.67 -7.18 7.24
C GLY A 110 6.67 -6.47 6.33
N ILE A 111 5.45 -7.00 6.20
CA ILE A 111 4.38 -6.39 5.40
C ILE A 111 3.92 -5.07 6.03
N MET A 112 3.74 -5.02 7.34
CA MET A 112 3.41 -3.80 8.09
C MET A 112 4.51 -2.75 7.93
N SER A 113 5.78 -3.16 7.99
CA SER A 113 6.90 -2.25 7.75
C SER A 113 6.92 -1.74 6.30
N ALA A 114 6.66 -2.60 5.32
CA ALA A 114 6.59 -2.21 3.91
C ALA A 114 5.43 -1.23 3.62
N GLN A 115 4.30 -1.35 4.34
CA GLN A 115 3.20 -0.40 4.31
C GLN A 115 3.66 1.02 4.63
N VAL A 116 4.41 1.19 5.71
CA VAL A 116 4.91 2.51 6.17
C VAL A 116 5.78 3.14 5.08
N VAL A 117 6.72 2.38 4.53
CA VAL A 117 7.59 2.85 3.44
C VAL A 117 6.78 3.22 2.19
N PHE A 118 5.77 2.41 1.84
CA PHE A 118 4.92 2.69 0.68
C PHE A 118 4.11 3.98 0.86
N VAL A 119 3.56 4.23 2.04
CA VAL A 119 2.84 5.48 2.35
C VAL A 119 3.76 6.70 2.27
N LEU A 120 5.00 6.59 2.76
CA LEU A 120 6.02 7.64 2.63
C LEU A 120 6.37 7.91 1.16
N LEU A 121 6.46 6.86 0.35
CA LEU A 121 6.69 6.98 -1.09
C LEU A 121 5.52 7.67 -1.80
N LEU A 122 4.27 7.34 -1.46
CA LEU A 122 3.10 8.06 -1.96
C LEU A 122 3.09 9.53 -1.55
N PHE A 123 3.49 9.85 -0.32
CA PHE A 123 3.63 11.22 0.14
C PHE A 123 4.67 11.98 -0.70
N ALA A 124 5.85 11.38 -0.91
CA ALA A 124 6.89 11.97 -1.74
C ALA A 124 6.42 12.19 -3.19
N LEU A 125 5.81 11.17 -3.82
CA LEU A 125 5.26 11.26 -5.17
C LEU A 125 4.19 12.35 -5.27
N THR A 126 3.25 12.39 -4.32
CA THR A 126 2.18 13.40 -4.31
C THR A 126 2.75 14.80 -4.11
N ASN A 127 3.75 14.96 -3.25
CA ASN A 127 4.40 16.23 -3.01
C ASN A 127 5.17 16.71 -4.26
N THR A 128 5.92 15.83 -4.92
CA THR A 128 6.58 16.13 -6.20
C THR A 128 5.58 16.49 -7.28
N TYR A 129 4.55 15.66 -7.49
CA TYR A 129 3.52 15.91 -8.50
C TYR A 129 2.72 17.19 -8.24
N THR A 130 2.51 17.54 -6.97
CA THR A 130 1.85 18.80 -6.59
C THR A 130 2.79 20.00 -6.79
N LYS A 131 4.11 19.85 -6.56
CA LYS A 131 5.09 20.91 -6.83
C LYS A 131 5.13 21.29 -8.32
N ASP A 132 4.93 20.31 -9.21
CA ASP A 132 4.84 20.55 -10.66
C ASP A 132 3.52 21.21 -11.09
N ILE A 133 2.48 21.17 -10.24
CA ILE A 133 1.28 22.00 -10.43
C ILE A 133 1.61 23.40 -9.90
N HIS A 134 2.36 24.16 -10.71
CA HIS A 134 2.29 25.62 -10.66
C HIS A 134 0.83 26.00 -10.86
N CYS A 135 0.13 26.26 -9.76
CA CYS A 135 -1.17 26.89 -9.81
C CYS A 135 -0.92 28.29 -10.35
N ASN A 136 -1.12 28.48 -11.65
CA ASN A 136 -1.26 29.78 -12.26
C ASN A 136 -2.47 30.42 -11.58
N SER A 137 -2.22 31.06 -10.44
CA SER A 137 -3.19 31.88 -9.75
C SER A 137 -3.29 33.15 -10.58
N GLU A 138 -3.99 33.08 -11.71
CA GLU A 138 -4.58 34.27 -12.30
C GLU A 138 -5.63 34.74 -11.30
N VAL A 139 -5.17 35.64 -10.43
CA VAL A 139 -6.02 36.52 -9.64
C VAL A 139 -7.04 37.13 -10.62
N PRO A 140 -8.36 36.92 -10.46
CA PRO A 140 -9.32 37.67 -11.25
C PRO A 140 -9.20 39.12 -10.80
N SER A 141 -8.56 39.96 -11.63
CA SER A 141 -8.49 41.40 -11.42
C SER A 141 -9.91 41.95 -11.47
N ILE A 142 -10.51 42.10 -10.30
CA ILE A 142 -11.77 42.80 -10.10
C ILE A 142 -11.57 44.22 -10.62
N ARG A 143 -12.07 44.45 -11.84
CA ARG A 143 -12.79 45.65 -12.30
C ARG A 143 -12.51 46.90 -11.46
N LYS A 144 -11.44 47.64 -11.78
CA LYS A 144 -11.40 49.09 -11.51
C LYS A 144 -12.27 49.77 -12.58
N ALA A 145 -13.55 49.89 -12.27
CA ALA A 145 -14.40 50.92 -12.84
C ALA A 145 -14.44 52.06 -11.82
N ASN A 146 -13.59 53.08 -12.01
CA ASN A 146 -13.87 54.50 -11.86
C ASN A 146 -12.62 55.29 -12.24
#